data_AF-A0A0D7BSN7-F1
#
_entry.id   AF-A0A0D7BSN7-F1
#
_cell.length_a   1.000
_cell.length_b   1.000
_cell.length_c   1.000
_cell.angle_alpha   90.00
_cell.angle_beta   90.00
_cell.angle_gamma   90.00
#
_symmetry.space_group_name_H-M   'P 1'
#
loop_
_entity.id
_entity.type
_entity.pdbx_description
1 polymer ?
#
loop_
_entity_poly.entity_id
_entity_poly.type
_entity_poly.pdbx_seq_one_letter_code
_entity_poly.pdbx_strand_id
1 'polypeptide(L)'
;MNAKDITQKDPPAPLVPFEEALLNTYSDSEMRKFIYWSPCLLTTREEAVTLLSPNLVVKQSGRDPDQHYLDEALALRRARSVGLRAPKVHRMVPMDDENEDEGQFLILERVHGSTLEQLWPTIRIWTLFSAAWQLRGYLRTLRGVGSSTTGGLHSGWTHSTRLDAIHGPIRHASPSAFVGYLNWWLLDCRPGILTPRQDLVLQPEQEHILVHQDLAPRNMILDNSGKLWLVDWGHAGFYPPFMEFLGIEARTSAMPWLTKNTWSAWWGCVKWSFFRWVAAGPSSSHQRARKALACVSIRTQRYRMDRSPFSDSSFKA
;
A
#
# COMPACT_ATOMS: atom_id res chain seq x y z
N MET A 1 35.15 -5.53 -18.45
CA MET A 1 34.94 -4.33 -19.29
C MET A 1 33.95 -3.44 -18.55
N ASN A 2 34.43 -2.29 -18.07
CA ASN A 2 33.67 -1.33 -17.27
C ASN A 2 32.56 -0.71 -18.10
N ALA A 3 31.32 -0.83 -17.63
CA ALA A 3 30.18 -0.12 -18.17
C ALA A 3 29.70 0.91 -17.12
N LYS A 4 30.00 2.17 -17.42
CA LYS A 4 29.19 3.35 -17.10
C LYS A 4 29.10 3.78 -15.62
N ASP A 5 30.16 4.47 -15.19
CA ASP A 5 30.00 5.76 -14.51
C ASP A 5 29.28 6.71 -15.49
N ILE A 6 27.95 6.72 -15.48
CA ILE A 6 27.19 7.89 -15.93
C ILE A 6 26.98 8.69 -14.66
N THR A 7 27.84 9.67 -14.44
CA THR A 7 27.55 10.77 -13.54
C THR A 7 26.31 11.48 -14.11
N GLN A 8 25.15 11.13 -13.58
CA GLN A 8 23.91 11.89 -13.78
C GLN A 8 24.21 13.26 -13.17
N LYS A 9 24.66 14.20 -14.01
CA LYS A 9 24.84 15.60 -13.60
C LYS A 9 23.47 16.07 -13.17
N ASP A 10 23.32 16.39 -11.89
CA ASP A 10 22.12 17.04 -11.40
C ASP A 10 21.79 18.23 -12.33
N PRO A 11 20.54 18.37 -12.79
CA PRO A 11 20.15 19.47 -13.65
C PRO A 11 20.52 20.79 -12.96
N PRO A 12 20.87 21.87 -13.67
CA PRO A 12 21.24 23.13 -13.04
C PRO A 12 20.15 23.63 -12.09
N ALA A 13 20.57 24.25 -10.98
CA ALA A 13 19.66 24.76 -9.96
C ALA A 13 18.60 25.69 -10.57
N PRO A 14 17.33 25.63 -10.10
CA PRO A 14 16.32 26.55 -10.54
C PRO A 14 16.75 27.99 -10.27
N LEU A 15 16.57 28.87 -11.26
CA LEU A 15 16.89 30.30 -11.13
C LEU A 15 15.92 31.04 -10.20
N VAL A 16 14.74 30.47 -9.98
CA VAL A 16 13.64 31.04 -9.19
C VAL A 16 13.22 29.98 -8.16
N PRO A 17 12.88 30.35 -6.91
CA PRO A 17 12.34 29.41 -5.94
C PRO A 17 10.98 28.85 -6.40
N PHE A 18 10.61 27.68 -5.88
CA PHE A 18 9.30 27.08 -6.14
C PHE A 18 8.18 27.87 -5.46
N GLU A 19 7.12 28.21 -6.20
CA GLU A 19 5.91 28.88 -5.68
C GLU A 19 4.68 27.97 -5.78
N GLU A 20 4.06 27.65 -4.63
CA GLU A 20 2.89 26.75 -4.56
C GLU A 20 1.69 27.23 -5.40
N ALA A 21 1.49 28.55 -5.51
CA ALA A 21 0.39 29.14 -6.29
C ALA A 21 0.50 28.88 -7.80
N LEU A 22 1.73 28.67 -8.28
CA LEU A 22 2.07 28.41 -9.67
C LEU A 22 2.18 26.90 -9.98
N LEU A 23 1.79 26.03 -9.03
CA LEU A 23 1.93 24.58 -9.16
C LEU A 23 1.34 24.02 -10.46
N ASN A 24 0.22 24.58 -10.95
CA ASN A 24 -0.44 24.12 -12.17
C ASN A 24 0.00 24.89 -13.44
N THR A 25 0.78 25.96 -13.30
CA THR A 25 1.26 26.76 -14.42
C THR A 25 2.65 26.35 -14.88
N TYR A 26 3.48 25.78 -14.00
CA TYR A 26 4.78 25.22 -14.38
C TYR A 26 4.62 24.09 -15.40
N SER A 27 5.53 23.99 -16.38
CA SER A 27 5.66 22.81 -17.23
C SER A 27 6.14 21.60 -16.43
N ASP A 28 5.94 20.39 -16.96
CA ASP A 28 6.44 19.16 -16.32
C ASP A 28 7.98 19.16 -16.20
N SER A 29 8.68 19.74 -17.18
CA SER A 29 10.13 19.91 -17.15
C SER A 29 10.62 20.83 -16.02
N GLU A 30 9.89 21.91 -15.74
CA GLU A 30 10.20 22.82 -14.64
C GLU A 30 9.88 22.17 -13.29
N MET A 31 8.75 21.45 -13.21
CA MET A 31 8.37 20.72 -12.01
C MET A 31 9.43 19.68 -11.62
N ARG A 32 9.94 18.91 -12.59
CA ARG A 32 11.02 17.95 -12.33
C ARG A 32 12.27 18.63 -11.77
N LYS A 33 12.68 19.77 -12.32
CA LYS A 33 13.81 20.54 -11.77
C LYS A 33 13.57 20.93 -10.31
N PHE A 34 12.37 21.42 -9.97
CA PHE A 34 12.04 21.72 -8.57
C PHE A 34 12.09 20.49 -7.67
N ILE A 35 11.59 19.35 -8.15
CA ILE A 35 11.58 18.09 -7.40
C ILE A 35 13.01 17.61 -7.13
N TYR A 36 13.90 17.58 -8.14
CA TYR A 36 15.28 17.10 -7.97
C TYR A 36 16.11 17.96 -7.02
N TRP A 37 15.85 19.26 -6.97
CA TRP A 37 16.55 20.18 -6.06
C TRP A 37 15.93 20.30 -4.68
N SER A 38 14.76 19.69 -4.47
CA SER A 38 14.07 19.72 -3.19
C SER A 38 14.68 18.71 -2.20
N PRO A 39 14.78 19.05 -0.91
CA PRO A 39 15.33 18.15 0.09
C PRO A 39 14.42 16.93 0.29
N CYS A 40 15.03 15.78 0.57
CA CYS A 40 14.29 14.61 1.05
C CYS A 40 13.79 14.86 2.47
N LEU A 41 12.51 14.55 2.70
CA LEU A 41 11.95 14.46 4.03
C LEU A 41 12.51 13.21 4.71
N LEU A 42 13.25 13.38 5.81
CA LEU A 42 13.69 12.25 6.62
C LEU A 42 12.47 11.60 7.27
N THR A 43 12.10 10.42 6.79
CA THR A 43 11.07 9.58 7.42
C THR A 43 11.72 8.48 8.26
N THR A 44 10.91 7.70 8.99
CA THR A 44 11.40 6.53 9.74
C THR A 44 11.84 5.37 8.83
N ARG A 45 11.70 5.51 7.51
CA ARG A 45 12.01 4.50 6.48
C ARG A 45 12.87 5.12 5.36
N GLU A 46 13.50 4.25 4.57
CA GLU A 46 14.38 4.61 3.45
C GLU A 46 13.64 5.16 2.22
N GLU A 47 12.30 5.18 2.22
CA GLU A 47 11.51 5.76 1.13
C GLU A 47 11.69 7.28 1.10
N ALA A 48 12.36 7.76 0.05
CA ALA A 48 12.63 9.16 -0.19
C ALA A 48 11.35 9.89 -0.63
N VAL A 49 10.60 10.39 0.36
CA VAL A 49 9.57 11.40 0.11
C VAL A 49 10.25 12.75 0.01
N THR A 50 10.07 13.46 -1.10
CA THR A 50 10.71 14.77 -1.30
C THR A 50 9.82 15.90 -0.76
N LEU A 51 10.40 16.85 -0.03
CA LEU A 51 9.69 18.02 0.49
C LEU A 51 9.77 19.16 -0.53
N LEU A 52 8.73 19.31 -1.34
CA LEU A 52 8.66 20.33 -2.39
C LEU A 52 8.41 21.73 -1.80
N SER A 53 7.60 21.81 -0.75
CA SER A 53 7.27 23.06 -0.05
C SER A 53 6.76 22.75 1.36
N PRO A 54 6.50 23.75 2.23
CA PRO A 54 5.96 23.49 3.55
C PRO A 54 4.67 22.65 3.55
N ASN A 55 3.84 22.77 2.50
CA ASN A 55 2.53 22.10 2.40
C ASN A 55 2.47 20.99 1.35
N LEU A 56 3.51 20.76 0.53
CA LEU A 56 3.51 19.74 -0.51
C LEU A 56 4.68 18.78 -0.36
N VAL A 57 4.38 17.51 -0.58
CA VAL A 57 5.37 16.43 -0.68
C VAL A 57 5.25 15.75 -2.02
N VAL A 58 6.35 15.17 -2.48
CA VAL A 58 6.41 14.43 -3.74
C VAL A 58 6.77 12.99 -3.41
N LYS A 59 5.96 12.06 -3.94
CA LYS A 59 6.23 10.63 -3.89
C LYS A 59 6.51 10.12 -5.30
N GLN A 60 7.52 9.28 -5.43
CA GLN A 60 7.79 8.53 -6.65
C GLN A 60 6.86 7.32 -6.71
N SER A 61 6.14 7.13 -7.81
CA SER A 61 5.24 5.99 -8.02
C SER A 61 5.46 5.38 -9.41
N GLY A 62 5.24 4.08 -9.55
CA GLY A 62 5.35 3.39 -10.83
C GLY A 62 6.77 3.04 -11.28
N ARG A 63 7.74 2.97 -10.35
CA ARG A 63 9.08 2.43 -10.63
C ARG A 63 9.15 0.91 -10.61
N ASP A 64 8.23 0.28 -9.89
CA ASP A 64 8.09 -1.17 -9.87
C ASP A 64 7.28 -1.58 -11.11
N PRO A 65 7.76 -2.51 -11.96
CA PRO A 65 7.00 -3.04 -13.08
C PRO A 65 5.62 -3.53 -12.68
N ASP A 66 5.48 -3.96 -11.43
CA ASP A 66 4.25 -4.43 -10.83
C ASP A 66 3.62 -3.33 -9.95
N GLN A 67 3.67 -2.05 -10.32
CA GLN A 67 2.86 -1.00 -9.69
C GLN A 67 2.46 0.07 -10.71
N HIS A 68 1.16 0.24 -10.97
CA HIS A 68 0.72 1.31 -11.86
C HIS A 68 0.49 2.59 -11.06
N TYR A 69 1.16 3.68 -11.43
CA TYR A 69 1.10 4.96 -10.72
C TYR A 69 -0.33 5.52 -10.53
N LEU A 70 -1.24 5.26 -11.47
CA LEU A 70 -2.66 5.66 -11.37
C LEU A 70 -3.40 4.96 -10.24
N ASP A 71 -3.01 3.75 -9.83
CA ASP A 71 -3.73 3.03 -8.77
C ASP A 71 -3.68 3.80 -7.45
N GLU A 72 -2.51 4.29 -7.06
CA GLU A 72 -2.35 5.09 -5.85
C GLU A 72 -3.12 6.42 -5.94
N ALA A 73 -3.01 7.12 -7.06
CA ALA A 73 -3.68 8.41 -7.26
C ALA A 73 -5.20 8.26 -7.21
N LEU A 74 -5.76 7.23 -7.85
CA LEU A 74 -7.19 6.93 -7.81
C LEU A 74 -7.63 6.46 -6.43
N ALA A 75 -6.82 5.67 -5.72
CA ALA A 75 -7.13 5.21 -4.37
C ALA A 75 -7.23 6.38 -3.38
N LEU A 76 -6.28 7.32 -3.43
CA LEU A 76 -6.33 8.56 -2.65
C LEU A 76 -7.58 9.38 -2.96
N ARG A 77 -7.89 9.60 -4.24
CA ARG A 77 -9.09 10.32 -4.67
C ARG A 77 -10.37 9.62 -4.20
N ARG A 78 -10.43 8.30 -4.32
CA ARG A 78 -11.58 7.50 -3.91
C ARG A 78 -11.78 7.54 -2.40
N ALA A 79 -10.73 7.35 -1.61
CA ALA A 79 -10.76 7.47 -0.15
C ALA A 79 -11.29 8.84 0.29
N ARG A 80 -10.78 9.93 -0.29
CA ARG A 80 -11.29 11.29 0.00
C ARG A 80 -12.74 11.48 -0.40
N SER A 81 -13.17 10.93 -1.54
CA SER A 81 -14.56 11.07 -2.02
C SER A 81 -15.59 10.47 -1.06
N VAL A 82 -15.18 9.50 -0.24
CA VAL A 82 -16.03 8.86 0.78
C VAL A 82 -15.78 9.42 2.20
N GLY A 83 -15.05 10.53 2.30
CA GLY A 83 -14.87 11.27 3.55
C GLY A 83 -13.72 10.79 4.45
N LEU A 84 -12.81 9.94 3.96
CA LEU A 84 -11.59 9.61 4.69
C LEU A 84 -10.60 10.78 4.63
N ARG A 85 -9.84 10.95 5.71
CA ARG A 85 -8.66 11.83 5.72
C ARG A 85 -7.49 11.11 5.09
N ALA A 86 -7.22 11.43 3.83
CA ALA A 86 -6.06 10.98 3.07
C ALA A 86 -5.46 12.19 2.31
N PRO A 87 -4.16 12.19 1.99
CA PRO A 87 -3.53 13.28 1.25
C PRO A 87 -4.28 13.63 -0.05
N LYS A 88 -4.49 14.91 -0.32
CA LYS A 88 -4.99 15.35 -1.63
C LYS A 88 -3.90 15.15 -2.68
N VAL A 89 -4.26 14.53 -3.81
CA VAL A 89 -3.42 14.53 -5.02
C VAL A 89 -3.58 15.88 -5.72
N HIS A 90 -2.52 16.67 -5.80
CA HIS A 90 -2.54 17.97 -6.47
C HIS A 90 -2.22 17.85 -7.96
N ARG A 91 -1.14 17.16 -8.30
CA ARG A 91 -0.65 17.02 -9.67
C ARG A 91 0.16 15.74 -9.81
N MET A 92 0.18 15.19 -11.02
CA MET A 92 1.07 14.11 -11.42
C MET A 92 2.00 14.65 -12.50
N VAL A 93 3.28 14.31 -12.41
CA VAL A 93 4.31 14.78 -13.33
C VAL A 93 5.13 13.56 -13.78
N PRO A 94 5.29 13.33 -15.10
CA PRO A 94 6.13 12.24 -15.59
C PRO A 94 7.56 12.36 -15.05
N MET A 95 8.22 11.24 -14.75
CA MET A 95 9.63 11.27 -14.34
C MET A 95 10.55 11.53 -15.55
N ASP A 96 10.21 10.97 -16.69
CA ASP A 96 10.85 11.21 -17.98
C ASP A 96 9.82 11.78 -18.99
N ASP A 97 10.25 12.70 -19.86
CA ASP A 97 9.42 13.19 -20.97
C ASP A 97 9.37 12.16 -22.11
N GLU A 98 10.42 11.35 -22.26
CA GLU A 98 10.56 10.42 -23.39
C GLU A 98 9.98 9.04 -23.08
N ASN A 99 9.84 8.71 -21.79
CA ASN A 99 9.51 7.35 -21.36
C ASN A 99 8.48 7.35 -20.22
N GLU A 100 7.20 7.30 -20.59
CA GLU A 100 6.08 7.27 -19.63
C GLU A 100 6.13 6.05 -18.69
N ASP A 101 6.86 5.01 -19.09
CA ASP A 101 7.09 3.77 -18.32
C ASP A 101 8.08 3.96 -17.15
N GLU A 102 8.80 5.08 -17.04
CA GLU A 102 9.70 5.35 -15.89
C GLU A 102 8.95 5.75 -14.60
N GLY A 103 7.62 5.86 -14.68
CA GLY A 103 6.76 6.21 -13.56
C GLY A 103 6.47 7.71 -13.46
N GLN A 104 5.79 8.08 -12.39
CA GLN A 104 5.28 9.43 -12.17
C GLN A 104 5.64 9.94 -10.78
N PHE A 105 5.95 11.23 -10.69
CA PHE A 105 5.94 11.98 -9.45
C PHE A 105 4.51 12.35 -9.08
N LEU A 106 4.05 11.89 -7.92
CA LEU A 106 2.78 12.29 -7.33
C LEU A 106 3.03 13.43 -6.35
N ILE A 107 2.48 14.61 -6.67
CA ILE A 107 2.52 15.78 -5.80
C ILE A 107 1.30 15.74 -4.89
N LEU A 108 1.55 15.60 -3.59
CA LEU A 108 0.55 15.34 -2.57
C LEU A 108 0.53 16.46 -1.52
N GLU A 109 -0.64 16.67 -0.93
CA GLU A 109 -0.80 17.44 0.31
C GLU A 109 0.06 16.84 1.42
N ARG A 110 0.90 17.67 2.03
CA ARG A 110 1.66 17.27 3.20
C ARG A 110 0.73 17.21 4.41
N VAL A 111 0.64 16.03 5.00
CA VAL A 111 -0.06 15.86 6.29
C VAL A 111 0.91 16.23 7.41
N HIS A 112 0.56 17.26 8.18
CA HIS A 112 1.31 17.67 9.36
C HIS A 112 0.92 16.84 10.58
N GLY A 113 1.92 16.43 11.36
CA GLY A 113 1.71 15.65 12.57
C GLY A 113 2.84 14.65 12.81
N SER A 114 2.57 13.66 13.64
CA SER A 114 3.50 12.56 13.89
C SER A 114 2.85 11.22 13.54
N THR A 115 3.64 10.31 12.99
CA THR A 115 3.15 8.95 12.73
C THR A 115 2.89 8.24 14.06
N LEU A 116 1.98 7.27 14.06
CA LEU A 116 1.78 6.41 15.22
C LEU A 116 3.06 5.63 15.55
N GLU A 117 3.91 5.32 14.56
CA GLU A 117 5.22 4.71 14.78
C GLU A 117 6.14 5.59 15.63
N GLN A 118 6.26 6.88 15.30
CA GLN A 118 7.05 7.86 16.05
C GLN A 118 6.50 8.07 17.46
N LEU A 119 5.17 8.14 17.59
CA LEU A 119 4.51 8.32 18.87
C LEU A 119 4.51 7.04 19.72
N TRP A 120 4.76 5.88 19.13
CA TRP A 120 4.54 4.59 19.79
C TRP A 120 5.23 4.41 21.15
N PRO A 121 6.47 4.91 21.38
CA PRO A 121 7.12 4.81 22.68
C PRO A 121 6.40 5.60 23.78
N THR A 122 5.82 6.77 23.44
CA THR A 122 5.26 7.74 24.40
C THR A 122 3.74 7.88 24.33
N ILE A 123 3.09 7.23 23.37
CA ILE A 123 1.65 7.38 23.12
C ILE A 123 0.83 6.95 24.35
N ARG A 124 -0.07 7.83 24.76
CA ARG A 124 -1.02 7.58 25.86
C ARG A 124 -2.11 6.62 25.39
N ILE A 125 -2.62 5.80 26.31
CA ILE A 125 -3.64 4.79 25.99
C ILE A 125 -4.91 5.41 25.40
N TRP A 126 -5.34 6.58 25.87
CA TRP A 126 -6.50 7.29 25.35
C TRP A 126 -6.30 7.78 23.92
N THR A 127 -5.12 8.29 23.59
CA THR A 127 -4.77 8.71 22.22
C THR A 127 -4.74 7.50 21.28
N LEU A 128 -4.14 6.39 21.73
CA LEU A 128 -4.11 5.13 20.98
C LEU A 128 -5.53 4.59 20.73
N PHE A 129 -6.39 4.60 21.75
CA PHE A 129 -7.78 4.19 21.65
C PHE A 129 -8.58 5.09 20.68
N SER A 130 -8.43 6.42 20.80
CA SER A 130 -9.11 7.37 19.91
C SER A 130 -8.68 7.18 18.46
N ALA A 131 -7.38 6.99 18.19
CA ALA A 131 -6.88 6.67 16.86
C ALA A 131 -7.46 5.35 16.33
N ALA A 132 -7.48 4.29 17.16
CA ALA A 132 -8.08 3.00 16.78
C ALA A 132 -9.59 3.13 16.48
N TRP A 133 -10.30 3.96 17.23
CA TRP A 133 -11.72 4.21 17.03
C TRP A 133 -12.00 4.99 15.74
N GLN A 134 -11.17 5.99 15.42
CA GLN A 134 -11.22 6.70 14.14
C GLN A 134 -10.96 5.73 12.98
N LEU A 135 -9.93 4.87 13.10
CA LEU A 135 -9.63 3.84 12.11
C LEU A 135 -10.81 2.88 11.93
N ARG A 136 -11.47 2.45 13.02
CA ARG A 136 -12.70 1.64 12.94
C ARG A 136 -13.78 2.31 12.10
N GLY A 137 -13.95 3.63 12.24
CA GLY A 137 -14.84 4.43 11.41
C GLY A 137 -14.47 4.35 9.93
N TYR A 138 -13.20 4.59 9.60
CA TYR A 138 -12.69 4.50 8.23
C TYR A 138 -12.87 3.11 7.62
N LEU A 139 -12.57 2.04 8.36
CA LEU A 139 -12.76 0.66 7.92
C LEU A 139 -14.23 0.33 7.62
N ARG A 140 -15.18 0.90 8.38
CA ARG A 140 -16.62 0.76 8.07
C ARG A 140 -16.99 1.49 6.78
N THR A 141 -16.49 2.71 6.58
CA THR A 141 -16.73 3.47 5.34
C THR A 141 -16.16 2.76 4.13
N LEU A 142 -14.93 2.24 4.22
CA LEU A 142 -14.26 1.50 3.16
C LEU A 142 -15.02 0.23 2.76
N ARG A 143 -15.60 -0.49 3.73
CA ARG A 143 -16.47 -1.65 3.47
C ARG A 143 -17.72 -1.30 2.66
N GLY A 144 -18.16 -0.04 2.68
CA GLY A 144 -19.28 0.43 1.85
C GLY A 144 -18.89 0.74 0.40
N VAL A 145 -17.61 0.65 0.05
CA VAL A 145 -17.11 0.92 -1.31
C VAL A 145 -16.85 -0.41 -2.02
N GLY A 146 -17.91 -0.95 -2.61
CA GLY A 146 -17.88 -2.22 -3.34
C GLY A 146 -17.35 -2.11 -4.77
N SER A 147 -16.86 -3.23 -5.29
CA SER A 147 -16.53 -3.45 -6.70
C SER A 147 -16.73 -4.93 -7.08
N SER A 148 -17.14 -5.16 -8.33
CA SER A 148 -17.24 -6.48 -8.93
C SER A 148 -15.90 -6.99 -9.49
N THR A 149 -14.82 -6.22 -9.36
CA THR A 149 -13.48 -6.57 -9.86
C THR A 149 -12.45 -6.46 -8.74
N THR A 150 -11.39 -7.27 -8.85
CA THR A 150 -10.28 -7.32 -7.89
C THR A 150 -9.07 -6.54 -8.39
N GLY A 151 -8.27 -6.03 -7.46
CA GLY A 151 -6.98 -5.41 -7.74
C GLY A 151 -7.00 -3.88 -7.68
N GLY A 152 -5.95 -3.26 -8.23
CA GLY A 152 -5.79 -1.81 -8.34
C GLY A 152 -6.98 -1.13 -9.03
N LEU A 153 -7.26 0.12 -8.66
CA LEU A 153 -8.44 0.87 -9.12
C LEU A 153 -8.37 1.19 -10.62
N HIS A 154 -7.18 1.25 -11.19
CA HIS A 154 -6.92 1.48 -12.60
C HIS A 154 -6.48 0.20 -13.30
N SER A 155 -5.39 -0.41 -12.83
CA SER A 155 -4.73 -1.52 -13.53
C SER A 155 -5.44 -2.86 -13.38
N GLY A 156 -6.23 -3.01 -12.30
CA GLY A 156 -6.75 -4.31 -11.88
C GLY A 156 -5.67 -5.26 -11.37
N TRP A 157 -4.44 -4.81 -11.17
CA TRP A 157 -3.35 -5.63 -10.67
C TRP A 157 -3.52 -6.01 -9.21
N THR A 158 -3.22 -7.26 -8.91
CA THR A 158 -3.26 -7.79 -7.55
C THR A 158 -1.92 -7.52 -6.89
N HIS A 159 -1.79 -6.40 -6.20
CA HIS A 159 -0.64 -6.09 -5.35
C HIS A 159 -0.92 -6.54 -3.92
N SER A 160 -0.19 -7.54 -3.44
CA SER A 160 -0.20 -7.85 -2.02
C SER A 160 1.14 -8.45 -1.64
N THR A 161 1.72 -7.97 -0.54
CA THR A 161 2.96 -8.52 0.05
C THR A 161 2.86 -10.01 0.40
N ARG A 162 1.65 -10.57 0.42
CA ARG A 162 1.37 -12.00 0.67
C ARG A 162 0.94 -12.78 -0.57
N LEU A 163 0.71 -12.11 -1.70
CA LEU A 163 0.39 -12.72 -3.00
C LEU A 163 1.41 -12.27 -4.05
N ASP A 164 2.68 -12.22 -3.64
CA ASP A 164 3.81 -11.87 -4.51
C ASP A 164 4.15 -13.05 -5.43
N ALA A 165 3.24 -13.31 -6.35
CA ALA A 165 3.35 -14.35 -7.36
C ALA A 165 3.70 -13.68 -8.69
N ILE A 166 4.74 -14.19 -9.36
CA ILE A 166 5.15 -13.76 -10.71
C ILE A 166 3.96 -13.73 -11.69
N HIS A 167 2.98 -14.60 -11.47
CA HIS A 167 1.72 -14.61 -12.19
C HIS A 167 0.54 -14.64 -11.20
N GLY A 168 0.19 -13.47 -10.69
CA GLY A 168 -1.01 -13.26 -9.90
C GLY A 168 -2.32 -13.53 -10.68
N PRO A 169 -3.46 -13.37 -10.00
CA PRO A 169 -4.77 -13.41 -10.65
C PRO A 169 -4.89 -12.46 -11.85
N ILE A 170 -5.77 -12.81 -12.78
CA ILE A 170 -6.12 -12.01 -13.98
C ILE A 170 -6.46 -10.58 -13.54
N ARG A 171 -6.04 -9.58 -14.32
CA ARG A 171 -6.45 -8.20 -14.09
C ARG A 171 -7.97 -8.09 -14.00
N HIS A 172 -8.43 -7.28 -13.05
CA HIS A 172 -9.86 -7.05 -12.82
C HIS A 172 -10.66 -8.35 -12.57
N ALA A 173 -10.01 -9.41 -12.05
CA ALA A 173 -10.68 -10.67 -11.75
C ALA A 173 -11.96 -10.46 -10.93
N SER A 174 -13.03 -11.16 -11.30
CA SER A 174 -14.24 -11.20 -10.46
C SER A 174 -13.91 -11.82 -9.08
N PRO A 175 -14.71 -11.55 -8.04
CA PRO A 175 -14.55 -12.20 -6.74
C PRO A 175 -14.43 -13.72 -6.83
N SER A 176 -15.22 -14.35 -7.70
CA SER A 176 -15.17 -15.79 -7.96
C SER A 176 -13.87 -16.24 -8.63
N ALA A 177 -13.38 -15.49 -9.62
CA ALA A 177 -12.11 -15.80 -10.29
C ALA A 177 -10.91 -15.64 -9.33
N PHE A 178 -10.90 -14.59 -8.51
CA PHE A 178 -9.87 -14.36 -7.51
C PHE A 178 -9.83 -15.48 -6.45
N VAL A 179 -10.97 -15.84 -5.88
CA VAL A 179 -11.05 -16.95 -4.93
C VAL A 179 -10.74 -18.29 -5.61
N GLY A 180 -11.14 -18.47 -6.87
CA GLY A 180 -10.76 -19.62 -7.69
C GLY A 180 -9.24 -19.78 -7.79
N TYR A 181 -8.51 -18.69 -8.06
CA TYR A 181 -7.05 -18.68 -8.06
C TYR A 181 -6.47 -19.11 -6.70
N LEU A 182 -6.96 -18.55 -5.59
CA LEU A 182 -6.50 -18.94 -4.25
C LEU A 182 -6.78 -20.42 -3.95
N ASN A 183 -7.98 -20.90 -4.26
CA ASN A 183 -8.39 -22.28 -4.01
C ASN A 183 -7.64 -23.27 -4.89
N TRP A 184 -7.33 -22.92 -6.13
CA TRP A 184 -6.46 -23.72 -7.00
C TRP A 184 -5.08 -23.91 -6.35
N TRP A 185 -4.49 -22.85 -5.81
CA TRP A 185 -3.24 -22.95 -5.06
C TRP A 185 -3.35 -23.82 -3.81
N LEU A 186 -4.53 -23.94 -3.19
CA LEU A 186 -4.76 -24.78 -2.01
C LEU A 186 -5.01 -26.26 -2.35
N LEU A 187 -5.69 -26.53 -3.47
CA LEU A 187 -6.20 -27.87 -3.81
C LEU A 187 -5.38 -28.56 -4.90
N ASP A 188 -5.03 -27.83 -5.96
CA ASP A 188 -4.58 -28.40 -7.24
C ASP A 188 -3.09 -28.16 -7.55
N CYS A 189 -2.42 -27.33 -6.73
CA CYS A 189 -1.04 -26.92 -6.93
C CYS A 189 -0.10 -28.11 -7.14
N ARG A 190 0.51 -28.20 -8.33
CA ARG A 190 1.45 -29.24 -8.75
C ARG A 190 2.87 -28.76 -8.50
N PRO A 191 3.65 -29.46 -7.65
CA PRO A 191 3.89 -30.90 -7.76
C PRO A 191 3.12 -31.73 -6.74
N GLY A 192 2.86 -33.01 -7.06
CA GLY A 192 2.08 -33.97 -6.25
C GLY A 192 2.66 -34.31 -4.86
N ILE A 193 3.70 -33.61 -4.43
CA ILE A 193 4.29 -33.66 -3.08
C ILE A 193 3.48 -32.77 -2.10
N LEU A 194 2.75 -31.77 -2.61
CA LEU A 194 1.97 -30.87 -1.77
C LEU A 194 0.62 -31.49 -1.40
N THR A 195 0.34 -31.54 -0.10
CA THR A 195 -0.96 -32.01 0.41
C THR A 195 -2.07 -30.98 0.11
N PRO A 196 -3.19 -31.37 -0.52
CA PRO A 196 -4.36 -30.51 -0.70
C PRO A 196 -4.91 -30.01 0.64
N ARG A 197 -5.34 -28.74 0.70
CA ARG A 197 -5.84 -28.08 1.92
C ARG A 197 -7.33 -27.77 1.83
N GLN A 198 -8.15 -28.82 1.81
CA GLN A 198 -9.62 -28.71 1.80
C GLN A 198 -10.17 -27.93 3.00
N ASP A 199 -9.50 -28.01 4.15
CA ASP A 199 -9.85 -27.30 5.38
C ASP A 199 -9.71 -25.76 5.28
N LEU A 200 -9.01 -25.27 4.25
CA LEU A 200 -8.70 -23.86 4.05
C LEU A 200 -9.42 -23.22 2.85
N VAL A 201 -10.27 -23.98 2.16
CA VAL A 201 -11.02 -23.48 1.00
C VAL A 201 -11.84 -22.24 1.37
N LEU A 202 -11.74 -21.23 0.52
CA LEU A 202 -12.43 -19.95 0.67
C LEU A 202 -13.68 -19.92 -0.20
N GLN A 203 -14.70 -19.21 0.27
CA GLN A 203 -15.90 -18.94 -0.50
C GLN A 203 -15.76 -17.58 -1.19
N PRO A 204 -16.27 -17.42 -2.42
CA PRO A 204 -16.27 -16.13 -3.08
C PRO A 204 -17.21 -15.17 -2.36
N GLU A 205 -16.76 -13.93 -2.20
CA GLU A 205 -17.60 -12.83 -1.75
C GLU A 205 -18.50 -12.36 -2.91
N GLN A 206 -19.63 -11.73 -2.59
CA GLN A 206 -20.50 -11.13 -3.61
C GLN A 206 -19.80 -9.95 -4.31
N GLU A 207 -19.13 -9.12 -3.52
CA GLU A 207 -18.34 -7.97 -3.98
C GLU A 207 -17.05 -7.90 -3.17
N HIS A 208 -16.03 -7.31 -3.79
CA HIS A 208 -14.83 -6.90 -3.11
C HIS A 208 -14.95 -5.47 -2.63
N ILE A 209 -14.24 -5.13 -1.56
CA ILE A 209 -14.29 -3.80 -0.96
C ILE A 209 -12.97 -3.07 -1.17
N LEU A 210 -13.00 -1.75 -1.15
CA LEU A 210 -11.78 -0.96 -1.11
C LEU A 210 -11.02 -1.25 0.19
N VAL A 211 -9.77 -1.66 0.06
CA VAL A 211 -8.85 -1.93 1.18
C VAL A 211 -7.55 -1.16 0.95
N HIS A 212 -6.87 -0.80 2.03
CA HIS A 212 -5.58 -0.11 2.01
C HIS A 212 -4.40 -1.09 1.95
N GLN A 213 -4.53 -2.28 2.55
CA GLN A 213 -3.51 -3.36 2.63
C GLN A 213 -2.21 -3.07 3.39
N ASP A 214 -1.87 -1.82 3.69
CA ASP A 214 -0.66 -1.45 4.47
C ASP A 214 -0.98 -0.50 5.62
N LEU A 215 -1.94 -0.90 6.46
CA LEU A 215 -2.32 -0.18 7.66
C LEU A 215 -1.33 -0.41 8.81
N ALA A 216 -0.08 -0.03 8.57
CA ALA A 216 0.97 0.04 9.58
C ALA A 216 0.99 1.40 10.31
N PRO A 217 1.54 1.48 11.54
CA PRO A 217 1.66 2.74 12.27
C PRO A 217 2.43 3.85 11.56
N ARG A 218 3.34 3.51 10.63
CA ARG A 218 4.06 4.48 9.79
C ARG A 218 3.13 5.21 8.80
N ASN A 219 2.04 4.56 8.39
CA ASN A 219 1.07 5.07 7.42
C ASN A 219 -0.13 5.73 8.11
N MET A 220 -0.05 5.95 9.41
CA MET A 220 -1.08 6.54 10.26
C MET A 220 -0.53 7.79 10.93
N ILE A 221 -0.94 8.97 10.49
CA ILE A 221 -0.49 10.25 11.06
C ILE A 221 -1.60 10.81 11.96
N LEU A 222 -1.24 11.21 13.17
CA LEU A 222 -2.09 12.04 14.01
C LEU A 222 -1.68 13.51 13.81
N ASP A 223 -2.62 14.32 13.33
CA ASP A 223 -2.41 15.75 13.24
C ASP A 223 -2.43 16.41 14.63
N ASN A 224 -2.09 17.71 14.67
CA ASN A 224 -2.03 18.49 15.91
C ASN A 224 -3.37 18.57 16.66
N SER A 225 -4.49 18.27 15.99
CA SER A 225 -5.83 18.21 16.58
C SER A 225 -6.26 16.80 16.98
N GLY A 226 -5.36 15.81 16.85
CA GLY A 226 -5.62 14.41 17.17
C GLY A 226 -6.49 13.68 16.15
N LYS A 227 -6.63 14.19 14.92
CA LYS A 227 -7.34 13.48 13.86
C LYS A 227 -6.39 12.54 13.13
N LEU A 228 -6.90 11.35 12.84
CA LEU A 228 -6.18 10.31 12.13
C LEU A 228 -6.24 10.54 10.62
N TRP A 229 -5.07 10.55 9.99
CA TRP A 229 -4.88 10.54 8.55
C TRP A 229 -4.26 9.21 8.12
N LEU A 230 -4.73 8.68 6.99
CA LEU A 230 -4.15 7.51 6.34
C LEU A 230 -3.36 7.96 5.11
N VAL A 231 -2.07 7.65 5.08
CA VAL A 231 -1.16 7.97 3.97
C VAL A 231 -0.68 6.70 3.29
N ASP A 232 -0.01 6.84 2.16
CA ASP A 232 0.60 5.73 1.42
C ASP A 232 -0.41 4.66 0.95
N TRP A 233 -1.16 5.00 -0.10
CA TRP A 233 -2.19 4.15 -0.67
C TRP A 233 -1.67 3.30 -1.84
N GLY A 234 -0.34 3.13 -1.95
CA GLY A 234 0.30 2.44 -3.07
C GLY A 234 -0.11 0.97 -3.25
N HIS A 235 -0.57 0.33 -2.17
CA HIS A 235 -1.07 -1.05 -2.19
C HIS A 235 -2.59 -1.17 -2.11
N ALA A 236 -3.31 -0.04 -2.20
CA ALA A 236 -4.75 -0.05 -2.09
C ALA A 236 -5.41 -0.66 -3.34
N GLY A 237 -6.58 -1.26 -3.14
CA GLY A 237 -7.36 -1.82 -4.24
C GLY A 237 -8.64 -2.50 -3.75
N PHE A 238 -9.33 -3.20 -4.65
CA PHE A 238 -10.52 -3.95 -4.33
C PHE A 238 -10.19 -5.41 -4.03
N TYR A 239 -10.50 -5.86 -2.81
CA TYR A 239 -10.19 -7.21 -2.36
C TYR A 239 -11.25 -7.76 -1.38
N PRO A 240 -11.23 -9.05 -1.03
CA PRO A 240 -12.06 -9.58 0.04
C PRO A 240 -11.80 -8.84 1.37
N PRO A 241 -12.81 -8.70 2.24
CA PRO A 241 -12.67 -7.95 3.50
C PRO A 241 -11.55 -8.44 4.42
N PHE A 242 -11.20 -9.73 4.36
CA PHE A 242 -10.10 -10.28 5.16
C PHE A 242 -8.74 -9.70 4.78
N MET A 243 -8.54 -9.21 3.55
CA MET A 243 -7.25 -8.65 3.10
C MET A 243 -6.87 -7.41 3.91
N GLU A 244 -7.84 -6.56 4.26
CA GLU A 244 -7.59 -5.39 5.09
C GLU A 244 -7.17 -5.78 6.51
N PHE A 245 -7.82 -6.80 7.06
CA PHE A 245 -7.44 -7.35 8.37
C PHE A 245 -5.98 -7.86 8.35
N LEU A 246 -5.57 -8.50 7.25
CA LEU A 246 -4.22 -9.01 7.08
C LEU A 246 -3.19 -7.90 6.89
N GLY A 247 -3.54 -6.81 6.20
CA GLY A 247 -2.71 -5.62 6.08
C GLY A 247 -2.42 -4.98 7.43
N ILE A 248 -3.44 -4.89 8.28
CA ILE A 248 -3.28 -4.46 9.69
C ILE A 248 -2.47 -5.48 10.50
N GLU A 249 -2.56 -6.78 10.22
CA GLU A 249 -1.89 -7.81 11.03
C GLU A 249 -0.38 -7.93 10.77
N ALA A 250 0.16 -7.46 9.64
CA ALA A 250 1.56 -7.67 9.23
C ALA A 250 2.58 -7.06 10.22
N ARG A 251 2.77 -7.72 11.38
CA ARG A 251 3.55 -7.28 12.56
C ARG A 251 4.98 -6.94 12.21
N THR A 252 5.60 -7.75 11.36
CA THR A 252 7.01 -7.64 10.98
C THR A 252 7.26 -6.44 10.07
N SER A 253 6.34 -6.18 9.13
CA SER A 253 6.41 -4.99 8.28
C SER A 253 6.04 -3.73 9.05
N ALA A 254 5.11 -3.81 10.01
CA ALA A 254 4.55 -2.66 10.71
C ALA A 254 5.53 -1.97 11.68
N MET A 255 6.30 -2.73 12.47
CA MET A 255 7.25 -2.19 13.46
C MET A 255 8.40 -3.18 13.72
N PRO A 256 9.51 -3.14 12.95
CA PRO A 256 10.60 -4.12 13.07
C PRO A 256 11.19 -4.21 14.48
N TRP A 257 11.22 -3.10 15.22
CA TRP A 257 11.73 -3.05 16.59
C TRP A 257 10.89 -3.86 17.60
N LEU A 258 9.64 -4.21 17.29
CA LEU A 258 8.81 -5.10 18.12
C LEU A 258 9.26 -6.56 18.10
N THR A 259 10.16 -6.93 17.18
CA THR A 259 10.73 -8.30 17.13
C THR A 259 11.86 -8.51 18.13
N LYS A 260 12.34 -7.45 18.78
CA LYS A 260 13.42 -7.53 19.77
C LYS A 260 12.94 -8.21 21.05
N ASN A 261 13.79 -9.03 21.66
CA ASN A 261 13.50 -9.68 22.94
C ASN A 261 13.67 -8.71 24.13
N THR A 262 12.78 -7.71 24.22
CA THR A 262 12.80 -6.68 25.29
C THR A 262 11.39 -6.47 25.86
N TRP A 263 11.32 -6.03 27.11
CA TRP A 263 10.04 -5.67 27.75
C TRP A 263 9.28 -4.57 26.99
N SER A 264 10.00 -3.58 26.46
CA SER A 264 9.41 -2.51 25.66
C SER A 264 8.78 -3.02 24.37
N ALA A 265 9.42 -3.99 23.69
CA ALA A 265 8.86 -4.64 22.50
C ALA A 265 7.65 -5.51 22.86
N TRP A 266 7.67 -6.22 23.99
CA TRP A 266 6.52 -6.99 24.47
C TRP A 266 5.31 -6.09 24.74
N TRP A 267 5.49 -5.01 25.50
CA TRP A 267 4.42 -4.03 25.76
C TRP A 267 3.94 -3.36 24.47
N GLY A 268 4.86 -3.07 23.53
CA GLY A 268 4.51 -2.58 22.21
C GLY A 268 3.60 -3.55 21.43
N CYS A 269 3.86 -4.86 21.50
CA CYS A 269 3.01 -5.90 20.90
C CYS A 269 1.64 -5.99 21.56
N VAL A 270 1.56 -5.81 22.88
CA VAL A 270 0.29 -5.76 23.63
C VAL A 270 -0.53 -4.55 23.18
N LYS A 271 0.08 -3.35 23.14
CA LYS A 271 -0.57 -2.12 22.64
C LYS A 271 -1.06 -2.29 21.20
N TRP A 272 -0.27 -2.93 20.34
CA TRP A 272 -0.65 -3.14 18.95
C TRP A 272 -1.83 -4.12 18.84
N SER A 273 -1.81 -5.18 19.63
CA SER A 273 -2.90 -6.15 19.65
C SER A 273 -4.20 -5.52 20.15
N PHE A 274 -4.13 -4.66 21.17
CA PHE A 274 -5.27 -3.86 21.62
C PHE A 274 -5.77 -2.90 20.54
N PHE A 275 -4.88 -2.10 19.92
CA PHE A 275 -5.23 -1.17 18.85
C PHE A 275 -5.97 -1.88 17.70
N ARG A 276 -5.43 -3.01 17.22
CA ARG A 276 -6.04 -3.80 16.15
C ARG A 276 -7.41 -4.35 16.54
N TRP A 277 -7.54 -4.84 17.78
CA TRP A 277 -8.81 -5.37 18.26
C TRP A 277 -9.90 -4.29 18.28
N VAL A 278 -9.57 -3.08 18.74
CA VAL A 278 -10.50 -1.93 18.70
C VAL A 278 -10.85 -1.55 17.26
N ALA A 279 -9.84 -1.42 16.39
CA ALA A 279 -10.00 -0.95 15.01
C ALA A 279 -10.75 -1.96 14.12
N ALA A 280 -10.26 -3.20 14.05
CA ALA A 280 -10.70 -4.20 13.07
C ALA A 280 -11.53 -5.34 13.68
N GLY A 281 -11.58 -5.46 15.00
CA GLY A 281 -12.25 -6.56 15.71
C GLY A 281 -11.33 -7.76 15.98
N PRO A 282 -11.90 -8.88 16.47
CA PRO A 282 -11.13 -10.04 16.88
C PRO A 282 -10.52 -10.79 15.69
N SER A 283 -9.26 -11.17 15.84
CA SER A 283 -8.47 -11.89 14.82
C SER A 283 -8.99 -13.27 14.45
N SER A 284 -9.76 -13.90 15.33
CA SER A 284 -10.33 -15.24 15.12
C SER A 284 -11.20 -15.31 13.88
N SER A 285 -11.94 -14.23 13.57
CA SER A 285 -12.86 -14.15 12.44
C SER A 285 -12.19 -14.37 11.08
N HIS A 286 -10.88 -14.09 10.97
CA HIS A 286 -10.13 -14.19 9.71
C HIS A 286 -9.08 -15.32 9.74
N GLN A 287 -9.13 -16.21 10.73
CA GLN A 287 -8.07 -17.22 10.93
C GLN A 287 -7.97 -18.20 9.75
N ARG A 288 -9.09 -18.60 9.15
CA ARG A 288 -9.09 -19.48 7.97
C ARG A 288 -8.45 -18.79 6.78
N ALA A 289 -8.90 -17.59 6.42
CA ALA A 289 -8.34 -16.79 5.33
C ALA A 289 -6.85 -16.49 5.53
N ARG A 290 -6.44 -16.19 6.77
CA ARG A 290 -5.02 -16.01 7.12
C ARG A 290 -4.19 -17.25 6.85
N LYS A 291 -4.66 -18.43 7.29
CA LYS A 291 -3.96 -19.71 7.07
C LYS A 291 -3.93 -20.08 5.59
N ALA A 292 -5.04 -19.85 4.87
CA ALA A 292 -5.15 -20.04 3.43
C ALA A 292 -4.10 -19.21 2.70
N LEU A 293 -4.07 -17.90 2.93
CA LEU A 293 -3.11 -17.01 2.28
C LEU A 293 -1.66 -17.30 2.65
N ALA A 294 -1.36 -17.67 3.89
CA ALA A 294 -0.01 -18.09 4.25
C ALA A 294 0.42 -19.34 3.45
N CYS A 295 -0.50 -20.29 3.25
CA CYS A 295 -0.24 -21.46 2.42
C CYS A 295 -0.05 -21.08 0.94
N VAL A 296 -0.92 -20.22 0.39
CA VAL A 296 -0.81 -19.73 -0.99
C VAL A 296 0.50 -18.99 -1.20
N SER A 297 0.85 -18.04 -0.32
CA SER A 297 2.09 -17.26 -0.35
C SER A 297 3.35 -18.13 -0.41
N ILE A 298 3.43 -19.15 0.46
CA ILE A 298 4.56 -20.09 0.45
C ILE A 298 4.62 -20.87 -0.88
N ARG A 299 3.46 -21.27 -1.41
CA ARG A 299 3.40 -22.03 -2.67
C ARG A 299 3.75 -21.17 -3.87
N THR A 300 3.25 -19.94 -3.95
CA THR A 300 3.54 -19.00 -5.05
C THR A 300 5.00 -18.57 -5.09
N GLN A 301 5.65 -18.42 -3.92
CA GLN A 301 7.07 -18.08 -3.85
C GLN A 301 7.98 -19.27 -4.20
N ARG A 302 7.57 -20.49 -3.83
CA ARG A 302 8.37 -21.70 -4.02
C ARG A 302 8.22 -22.31 -5.42
N TYR A 303 7.04 -22.22 -6.01
CA TYR A 303 6.73 -22.82 -7.30
C TYR A 303 6.40 -21.71 -8.29
N ARG A 304 7.36 -21.43 -9.16
CA ARG A 304 7.15 -20.53 -10.30
C ARG A 304 6.32 -21.28 -11.33
N MET A 305 5.16 -20.73 -11.66
CA MET A 305 4.40 -21.22 -12.82
C MET A 305 4.93 -20.55 -14.07
N ASP A 306 5.00 -21.27 -15.18
CA ASP A 306 5.27 -20.66 -16.48
C ASP A 306 3.99 -20.05 -17.09
N ARG A 307 2.82 -20.61 -16.74
CA ARG A 307 1.46 -20.11 -17.06
C ARG A 307 0.46 -20.62 -16.03
N SER A 308 -0.47 -19.78 -15.60
CA SER A 308 -1.65 -20.23 -14.85
C SER A 308 -2.93 -20.02 -15.66
N PRO A 309 -4.00 -20.82 -15.45
CA PRO A 309 -5.31 -20.54 -16.06
C PRO A 309 -5.93 -19.22 -15.58
N PHE A 310 -5.27 -18.55 -14.62
CA PHE A 310 -5.69 -17.30 -14.01
C PHE A 310 -4.66 -16.18 -14.18
N SER A 311 -3.69 -16.30 -15.11
CA SER A 311 -2.74 -15.22 -15.40
C SER A 311 -3.10 -14.56 -16.72
N ASP A 312 -2.97 -13.24 -16.80
CA ASP A 312 -3.13 -12.53 -18.06
C ASP A 312 -2.20 -13.12 -19.14
N SER A 313 -2.75 -13.37 -20.33
CA SER A 313 -2.01 -13.90 -21.48
C SER A 313 -1.00 -12.90 -22.08
N SER A 314 -0.78 -11.74 -21.45
CA SER A 314 0.04 -10.64 -21.95
C SER A 314 1.43 -10.60 -21.27
N PHE A 315 2.22 -11.64 -21.48
CA PHE A 315 3.68 -11.54 -21.54
C PHE A 315 4.13 -12.38 -22.73
N LYS A 316 4.13 -11.76 -23.91
CA LYS A 316 4.82 -12.30 -25.09
C LYS A 316 6.18 -11.63 -25.17
N ALA A 317 7.21 -12.47 -25.01
CA ALA A 317 8.62 -12.32 -25.36
C ALA A 317 9.40 -11.20 -24.65
#